data_AF-A0A370X3A7-F1
#
_entry.id   AF-A0A370X3A7-F1
#
_cell.length_a   1.000
_cell.length_b   1.000
_cell.length_c   1.000
_cell.angle_alpha   90.00
_cell.angle_beta   90.00
_cell.angle_gamma   90.00
#
_symmetry.space_group_name_H-M   'P 1'
#
loop_
_entity.id
_entity.type
_entity.pdbx_description
1 polymer ?
#
loop_
_entity_poly.entity_id
_entity_poly.type
_entity_poly.pdbx_seq_one_letter_code
_entity_poly.pdbx_strand_id
1 'polypeptide(L)'
;MYTQNVTHQAKHFLLVALSLAGSGMAGTALAQSAAVTATGDISSSCSFTSSGVVTLNIGQVPIGVFTRPGAISNASAPDFIVLTCTANPGITMTMTGTPAGNGAPDSVLALAPGSGAATGVGVQVLNDGTGNPTTPLILNAVNTVNPGSCNTGCSVRIPVVARYYAISSAVTTGAGNATATLNFTFN
;
A
#
# COMPACT_ATOMS: atom_id res chain seq x y z
N MET A 1 -24.03 65.06 -60.22
CA MET A 1 -23.47 65.99 -61.22
C MET A 1 -22.04 66.32 -60.84
N TYR A 2 -21.15 66.33 -61.84
CA TYR A 2 -19.76 66.80 -61.85
C TYR A 2 -18.69 65.87 -61.24
N THR A 3 -17.83 65.16 -62.00
CA THR A 3 -16.66 65.58 -62.84
C THR A 3 -15.71 66.52 -62.09
N GLN A 4 -14.36 66.49 -62.13
CA GLN A 4 -13.28 65.78 -62.83
C GLN A 4 -11.95 66.21 -62.16
N ASN A 5 -10.86 65.44 -62.38
CA ASN A 5 -9.45 65.84 -62.68
C ASN A 5 -8.75 66.96 -61.87
N VAL A 6 -7.43 66.95 -61.67
CA VAL A 6 -6.32 66.95 -62.66
C VAL A 6 -5.03 66.51 -61.90
N THR A 7 -4.29 65.46 -62.31
CA THR A 7 -3.06 65.45 -63.18
C THR A 7 -1.92 66.37 -62.67
N HIS A 8 -0.61 66.11 -62.66
CA HIS A 8 0.40 65.26 -63.33
C HIS A 8 1.61 65.16 -62.33
N GLN A 9 2.51 64.17 -62.35
CA GLN A 9 3.53 63.96 -63.37
C GLN A 9 4.22 62.62 -63.15
N ALA A 10 4.27 61.83 -64.22
CA ALA A 10 4.98 60.59 -64.35
C ALA A 10 6.47 60.84 -64.61
N LYS A 11 7.35 60.04 -64.00
CA LYS A 11 8.71 59.80 -64.51
C LYS A 11 8.85 58.34 -64.89
N HIS A 12 8.83 58.14 -66.21
CA HIS A 12 9.31 57.03 -67.04
C HIS A 12 10.25 56.05 -66.28
N PHE A 13 9.86 54.80 -66.05
CA PHE A 13 9.83 53.65 -66.97
C PHE A 13 11.22 53.33 -67.55
N LEU A 14 11.88 52.27 -67.04
CA LEU A 14 12.65 51.33 -67.86
C LEU A 14 12.97 50.02 -67.08
N LEU A 15 12.49 48.92 -67.69
CA LEU A 15 13.03 47.55 -67.74
C LEU A 15 12.93 46.62 -66.51
N VAL A 16 11.91 45.76 -66.63
CA VAL A 16 11.76 44.43 -66.01
C VAL A 16 12.81 43.47 -66.59
N ALA A 17 13.52 42.78 -65.70
CA ALA A 17 14.15 41.49 -66.01
C ALA A 17 13.89 40.51 -64.86
N LEU A 18 13.46 39.32 -65.29
CA LEU A 18 12.86 38.20 -64.58
C LEU A 18 13.92 37.39 -63.79
N SER A 19 13.64 36.97 -62.55
CA SER A 19 13.61 35.52 -62.18
C SER A 19 13.68 35.20 -60.67
N LEU A 20 12.95 34.11 -60.34
CA LEU A 20 12.92 33.24 -59.15
C LEU A 20 12.32 33.79 -57.84
N ALA A 21 11.02 33.48 -57.70
CA ALA A 21 10.43 32.71 -56.60
C ALA A 21 10.97 32.93 -55.19
N GLY A 22 10.08 33.40 -54.31
CA GLY A 22 10.24 33.18 -52.89
C GLY A 22 9.57 34.29 -52.11
N SER A 23 8.28 34.15 -51.87
CA SER A 23 7.59 34.77 -50.75
C SER A 23 8.35 34.45 -49.47
N GLY A 24 9.31 35.30 -49.10
CA GLY A 24 9.91 35.31 -47.78
C GLY A 24 8.92 35.93 -46.82
N MET A 25 7.83 35.20 -46.51
CA MET A 25 7.22 35.40 -45.20
C MET A 25 8.37 35.26 -44.23
N ALA A 26 8.68 36.32 -43.46
CA ALA A 26 9.37 36.13 -42.20
C ALA A 26 8.41 35.29 -41.36
N GLY A 27 8.43 33.98 -41.60
CA GLY A 27 7.80 33.02 -40.72
C GLY A 27 8.46 33.29 -39.38
N THR A 28 7.69 33.85 -38.45
CA THR A 28 8.05 33.77 -37.06
C THR A 28 8.21 32.29 -36.78
N ALA A 29 9.45 31.81 -36.72
CA ALA A 29 9.72 30.47 -36.26
C ALA A 29 9.19 30.42 -34.83
N LEU A 30 8.04 29.78 -34.64
CA LEU A 30 7.56 29.45 -33.32
C LEU A 30 8.48 28.34 -32.81
N ALA A 31 9.55 28.73 -32.14
CA ALA A 31 10.31 27.81 -31.31
C ALA A 31 9.46 27.53 -30.07
N GLN A 32 8.75 26.41 -30.08
CA GLN A 32 8.00 25.95 -28.91
C GLN A 32 8.88 24.96 -28.16
N SER A 33 9.57 25.46 -27.15
CA SER A 33 10.32 24.62 -26.22
C SER A 33 9.35 24.07 -25.18
N ALA A 34 9.08 22.77 -25.22
CA ALA A 34 8.44 22.09 -24.10
C ALA A 34 9.52 21.74 -23.06
N ALA A 35 9.32 22.19 -21.82
CA ALA A 35 10.13 21.71 -20.71
C ALA A 35 9.62 20.32 -20.31
N VAL A 36 10.48 19.31 -20.42
CA VAL A 36 10.25 18.01 -19.77
C VAL A 36 10.86 18.11 -18.39
N THR A 37 10.03 18.34 -17.37
CA THR A 37 10.47 18.25 -15.98
C THR A 37 10.22 16.84 -15.50
N ALA A 38 11.29 16.03 -15.49
CA ALA A 38 11.30 14.74 -14.81
C ALA A 38 11.74 14.98 -13.37
N THR A 39 10.79 14.94 -12.45
CA THR A 39 11.06 14.83 -11.01
C THR A 39 10.77 13.39 -10.60
N GLY A 40 11.77 12.71 -10.05
CA GLY A 40 11.64 11.35 -9.56
C GLY A 40 12.42 11.17 -8.26
N ASP A 41 11.90 10.33 -7.39
CA ASP A 41 12.62 9.79 -6.25
C ASP A 41 12.98 8.33 -6.58
N ILE A 42 14.21 7.90 -6.33
CA ILE A 42 14.59 6.48 -6.43
C ILE A 42 14.55 5.95 -4.99
N SER A 43 13.37 5.57 -4.51
CA SER A 43 13.23 4.82 -3.25
C SER A 43 11.89 4.08 -3.08
N SER A 44 12.00 2.92 -2.41
CA SER A 44 11.03 1.86 -2.09
C SER A 44 10.63 0.91 -3.23
N SER A 45 11.08 -0.34 -3.07
CA SER A 45 10.82 -1.50 -3.94
C SER A 45 9.37 -1.98 -3.90
N CYS A 46 8.53 -1.49 -2.98
CA CYS A 46 7.15 -1.93 -2.78
C CYS A 46 6.19 -0.83 -2.28
N SER A 47 4.91 -0.97 -2.61
CA SER A 47 3.81 -0.14 -2.11
C SER A 47 2.57 -0.99 -1.78
N PHE A 48 1.70 -0.52 -0.87
CA PHE A 48 0.43 -1.21 -0.56
C PHE A 48 -0.59 -1.05 -1.70
N THR A 49 -1.21 -2.15 -2.11
CA THR A 49 -2.23 -2.15 -3.18
C THR A 49 -3.63 -1.79 -2.67
N SER A 50 -3.89 -1.89 -1.35
CA SER A 50 -5.19 -1.64 -0.72
C SER A 50 -5.06 -0.87 0.61
N SER A 51 -6.20 -0.56 1.25
CA SER A 51 -6.41 0.44 2.32
C SER A 51 -5.66 0.24 3.65
N GLY A 52 -4.61 -0.59 3.72
CA GLY A 52 -3.79 -0.78 4.91
C GLY A 52 -4.51 -1.39 6.12
N VAL A 53 -5.76 -1.83 5.94
CA VAL A 53 -6.60 -2.43 6.98
C VAL A 53 -6.97 -3.84 6.56
N VAL A 54 -6.68 -4.81 7.43
CA VAL A 54 -7.02 -6.23 7.25
C VAL A 54 -7.90 -6.65 8.43
N THR A 55 -9.01 -7.31 8.14
CA THR A 55 -9.99 -7.72 9.17
C THR A 55 -10.05 -9.24 9.24
N LEU A 56 -9.53 -9.80 10.33
CA LEU A 56 -9.50 -11.24 10.56
C LEU A 56 -10.67 -11.68 11.43
N ASN A 57 -11.65 -12.35 10.83
CA ASN A 57 -12.81 -12.86 11.55
C ASN A 57 -12.55 -14.27 12.08
N ILE A 58 -12.28 -14.39 13.38
CA ILE A 58 -12.07 -15.68 14.08
C ILE A 58 -13.40 -16.43 14.26
N GLY A 59 -14.54 -15.71 14.26
CA GLY A 59 -15.86 -16.27 14.48
C GLY A 59 -16.17 -16.55 15.96
N GLN A 60 -17.26 -17.29 16.19
CA GLN A 60 -17.70 -17.70 17.52
C GLN A 60 -16.98 -18.98 17.95
N VAL A 61 -16.29 -18.92 19.09
CA VAL A 61 -15.54 -20.05 19.64
C VAL A 61 -16.16 -20.49 20.96
N PRO A 62 -16.57 -21.77 21.12
CA PRO A 62 -17.09 -22.27 22.38
C PRO A 62 -16.06 -22.18 23.50
N ILE A 63 -16.50 -21.72 24.67
CA ILE A 63 -15.62 -21.58 25.85
C ILE A 63 -14.95 -22.90 26.27
N GLY A 64 -15.62 -24.04 26.01
CA GLY A 64 -15.11 -25.38 26.34
C GLY A 64 -13.83 -25.78 25.59
N VAL A 65 -13.41 -25.01 24.57
CA VAL A 65 -12.11 -25.20 23.90
C VAL A 65 -10.95 -24.75 24.83
N PHE A 66 -11.19 -23.77 25.70
CA PHE A 66 -10.17 -23.16 26.54
C PHE A 66 -10.06 -23.84 27.90
N THR A 67 -9.53 -25.06 27.91
CA THR A 67 -9.46 -25.91 29.12
C THR A 67 -8.26 -25.62 30.03
N ARG A 68 -7.23 -24.92 29.52
CA ARG A 68 -5.99 -24.61 30.23
C ARG A 68 -5.30 -23.39 29.62
N PRO A 69 -4.41 -22.70 30.36
CA PRO A 69 -3.47 -21.75 29.77
C PRO A 69 -2.71 -22.40 28.60
N GLY A 70 -2.61 -21.68 27.49
CA GLY A 70 -2.01 -22.16 26.24
C GLY A 70 -2.96 -22.91 25.30
N ALA A 71 -4.21 -23.17 25.69
CA ALA A 71 -5.21 -23.67 24.76
C ALA A 71 -5.48 -22.63 23.65
N ILE A 72 -5.69 -23.10 22.42
CA ILE A 72 -5.89 -22.24 21.24
C ILE A 72 -7.20 -22.60 20.54
N SER A 73 -7.82 -21.62 19.91
CA SER A 73 -8.92 -21.87 18.98
C SER A 73 -8.40 -22.34 17.61
N ASN A 74 -9.33 -22.77 16.75
CA ASN A 74 -9.07 -22.79 15.32
C ASN A 74 -8.71 -21.37 14.83
N ALA A 75 -7.91 -21.30 13.78
CA ALA A 75 -7.59 -20.04 13.12
C ALA A 75 -8.77 -19.54 12.28
N SER A 76 -8.82 -18.22 12.08
CA SER A 76 -9.71 -17.57 11.12
C SER A 76 -9.46 -18.07 9.70
N ALA A 77 -10.38 -17.75 8.79
CA ALA A 77 -10.04 -17.75 7.38
C ALA A 77 -8.83 -16.81 7.13
N PRO A 78 -7.92 -17.16 6.21
CA PRO A 78 -6.79 -16.31 5.87
C PRO A 78 -7.26 -15.07 5.13
N ASP A 79 -6.66 -13.94 5.48
CA ASP A 79 -6.72 -12.71 4.69
C ASP A 79 -5.30 -12.33 4.25
N PHE A 80 -5.18 -11.42 3.29
CA PHE A 80 -3.91 -11.12 2.63
C PHE A 80 -3.61 -9.63 2.68
N ILE A 81 -2.41 -9.32 3.14
CA ILE A 81 -1.80 -8.01 2.89
C ILE A 81 -1.17 -8.07 1.51
N VAL A 82 -1.62 -7.18 0.62
CA VAL A 82 -1.19 -7.16 -0.77
C VAL A 82 -0.28 -5.96 -1.00
N LEU A 83 0.94 -6.25 -1.45
CA LEU A 83 1.94 -5.27 -1.82
C LEU A 83 2.23 -5.41 -3.31
N THR A 84 2.47 -4.30 -3.99
CA THR A 84 2.98 -4.26 -5.37
C THR A 84 4.45 -3.90 -5.31
N CYS A 85 5.31 -4.77 -5.86
CA CYS A 85 6.77 -4.61 -5.81
C CYS A 85 7.41 -4.57 -7.20
N THR A 86 8.48 -3.79 -7.35
CA THR A 86 9.22 -3.59 -8.61
C THR A 86 10.50 -4.44 -8.71
N ALA A 87 10.91 -5.06 -7.60
CA ALA A 87 12.01 -6.03 -7.49
C ALA A 87 11.69 -7.04 -6.37
N ASN A 88 12.62 -7.94 -6.02
CA ASN A 88 12.46 -8.86 -4.88
C ASN A 88 12.91 -8.16 -3.58
N PRO A 89 12.00 -7.49 -2.83
CA PRO A 89 12.37 -6.82 -1.59
C PRO A 89 12.80 -7.82 -0.52
N GLY A 90 13.73 -7.44 0.34
CA GLY A 90 13.64 -7.92 1.71
C GLY A 90 12.41 -7.27 2.35
N ILE A 91 11.57 -8.07 3.03
CA ILE A 91 10.44 -7.54 3.78
C ILE A 91 10.58 -7.98 5.23
N THR A 92 10.58 -7.00 6.12
CA THR A 92 10.44 -7.24 7.56
C THR A 92 9.15 -6.62 8.06
N MET A 93 8.54 -7.28 9.03
CA MET A 93 7.27 -6.85 9.61
C MET A 93 7.37 -6.78 11.12
N THR A 94 7.02 -5.64 11.71
CA THR A 94 6.91 -5.47 13.15
C THR A 94 5.45 -5.32 13.52
N MET A 95 4.96 -6.18 14.41
CA MET A 95 3.61 -6.06 14.96
C MET A 95 3.64 -5.26 16.26
N THR A 96 2.81 -4.23 16.38
CA THR A 96 2.60 -3.49 17.63
C THR A 96 1.13 -3.60 18.07
N GLY A 97 0.91 -3.50 19.37
CA GLY A 97 -0.40 -3.65 19.99
C GLY A 97 -0.27 -3.74 21.50
N THR A 98 -1.40 -3.78 22.20
CA THR A 98 -1.41 -3.95 23.65
C THR A 98 -1.17 -5.42 23.99
N PRO A 99 -0.09 -5.79 24.72
CA PRO A 99 0.14 -7.17 25.14
C PRO A 99 -0.91 -7.58 26.17
N ALA A 100 -1.29 -8.86 26.19
CA ALA A 100 -2.30 -9.36 27.12
C ALA A 100 -1.83 -9.41 28.59
N GLY A 101 -0.51 -9.38 28.83
CA GLY A 101 0.07 -9.41 30.17
C GLY A 101 -0.15 -10.75 30.90
N ASN A 102 -0.05 -10.73 32.23
CA ASN A 102 -0.33 -11.88 33.11
C ASN A 102 0.42 -13.18 32.75
N GLY A 103 1.68 -13.06 32.30
CA GLY A 103 2.50 -14.21 31.92
C GLY A 103 2.13 -14.83 30.56
N ALA A 104 1.25 -14.20 29.78
CA ALA A 104 1.00 -14.59 28.40
C ALA A 104 2.28 -14.38 27.55
N PRO A 105 2.51 -15.20 26.51
CA PRO A 105 3.59 -14.95 25.56
C PRO A 105 3.48 -13.58 24.89
N ASP A 106 4.61 -13.00 24.48
CA ASP A 106 4.70 -11.70 23.78
C ASP A 106 4.04 -11.69 22.38
N SER A 107 3.44 -12.81 21.95
CA SER A 107 2.62 -12.88 20.73
C SER A 107 1.13 -12.66 20.97
N VAL A 108 0.70 -12.52 22.23
CA VAL A 108 -0.71 -12.48 22.60
C VAL A 108 -1.14 -11.02 22.84
N LEU A 109 -2.06 -10.55 22.00
CA LEU A 109 -2.74 -9.27 22.10
C LEU A 109 -3.82 -9.32 23.18
N ALA A 110 -3.92 -8.23 23.95
CA ALA A 110 -5.05 -7.97 24.82
C ALA A 110 -6.34 -7.79 24.01
N LEU A 111 -7.46 -8.21 24.60
CA LEU A 111 -8.76 -7.85 24.06
C LEU A 111 -9.08 -6.38 24.33
N ALA A 112 -9.86 -5.79 23.43
CA ALA A 112 -10.41 -4.45 23.60
C ALA A 112 -11.26 -4.40 24.88
N PRO A 113 -11.05 -3.41 25.76
CA PRO A 113 -11.78 -3.32 27.02
C PRO A 113 -13.25 -3.00 26.79
N GLY A 114 -14.12 -3.54 27.64
CA GLY A 114 -15.56 -3.26 27.63
C GLY A 114 -16.32 -4.12 28.63
N SER A 115 -17.51 -3.67 29.05
CA SER A 115 -18.34 -4.35 30.08
C SER A 115 -18.79 -5.76 29.69
N GLY A 116 -18.69 -6.14 28.42
CA GLY A 116 -18.99 -7.48 27.91
C GLY A 116 -17.82 -8.15 27.21
N ALA A 117 -16.58 -7.68 27.43
CA ALA A 117 -15.40 -8.33 26.86
C ALA A 117 -15.11 -9.66 27.57
N ALA A 118 -14.67 -10.65 26.80
CA ALA A 118 -14.21 -11.91 27.37
C ALA A 118 -12.94 -11.69 28.23
N THR A 119 -12.75 -12.52 29.24
CA THR A 119 -11.55 -12.49 30.09
C THR A 119 -10.80 -13.82 30.05
N GLY A 120 -9.52 -13.80 30.42
CA GLY A 120 -8.68 -15.01 30.44
C GLY A 120 -8.22 -15.49 29.06
N VAL A 121 -8.48 -14.73 28.00
CA VAL A 121 -8.14 -15.04 26.61
C VAL A 121 -7.58 -13.80 25.93
N GLY A 122 -6.70 -14.00 24.95
CA GLY A 122 -6.20 -12.96 24.05
C GLY A 122 -6.18 -13.44 22.60
N VAL A 123 -5.65 -12.62 21.70
CA VAL A 123 -5.58 -12.93 20.26
C VAL A 123 -4.13 -13.08 19.82
N GLN A 124 -3.84 -14.11 19.04
CA GLN A 124 -2.59 -14.22 18.28
C GLN A 124 -2.88 -13.92 16.82
N VAL A 125 -2.03 -13.10 16.19
CA VAL A 125 -1.95 -13.00 14.72
C VAL A 125 -0.82 -13.92 14.28
N LEU A 126 -1.08 -14.71 13.24
CA LEU A 126 -0.12 -15.64 12.69
C LEU A 126 0.20 -15.25 11.26
N ASN A 127 1.46 -15.45 10.90
CA ASN A 127 1.96 -15.43 9.55
C ASN A 127 2.93 -16.60 9.42
N ASP A 128 3.16 -17.07 8.21
CA ASP A 128 4.39 -17.79 7.92
C ASP A 128 5.04 -17.14 6.70
N GLY A 129 6.35 -17.30 6.62
CA GLY A 129 7.08 -17.03 5.41
C GLY A 129 6.97 -18.16 4.39
N THR A 130 5.87 -18.90 4.27
CA THR A 130 5.79 -20.02 3.31
C THR A 130 4.41 -20.22 2.65
N GLY A 131 3.43 -19.37 2.95
CA GLY A 131 2.08 -19.40 2.37
C GLY A 131 0.98 -19.98 3.28
N ASN A 132 1.32 -20.56 4.44
CA ASN A 132 0.35 -21.12 5.39
C ASN A 132 0.59 -20.61 6.83
N PRO A 133 -0.16 -19.60 7.29
CA PRO A 133 0.20 -18.85 8.48
C PRO A 133 0.06 -19.66 9.77
N THR A 134 1.18 -20.18 10.26
CA THR A 134 1.27 -21.10 11.42
C THR A 134 2.11 -20.56 12.57
N THR A 135 2.93 -19.52 12.34
CA THR A 135 3.81 -18.93 13.36
C THR A 135 3.19 -17.67 13.96
N PRO A 136 3.00 -17.59 15.30
CA PRO A 136 2.55 -16.35 15.94
C PRO A 136 3.55 -15.22 15.75
N LEU A 137 3.05 -14.05 15.39
CA LEU A 137 3.83 -12.83 15.34
C LEU A 137 4.17 -12.36 16.77
N ILE A 138 5.41 -11.95 16.98
CA ILE A 138 5.88 -11.42 18.25
C ILE A 138 5.68 -9.90 18.27
N LEU A 139 5.09 -9.38 19.35
CA LEU A 139 4.91 -7.95 19.56
C LEU A 139 6.24 -7.23 19.73
N ASN A 140 6.35 -6.05 19.12
CA ASN A 140 7.50 -5.15 19.20
C ASN A 140 8.84 -5.80 18.77
N ALA A 141 8.76 -6.88 17.98
CA ALA A 141 9.91 -7.58 17.42
C ALA A 141 9.77 -7.69 15.90
N VAL A 142 10.92 -7.85 15.25
CA VAL A 142 10.98 -8.11 13.81
C VAL A 142 10.49 -9.53 13.54
N ASN A 143 9.48 -9.65 12.71
CA ASN A 143 8.95 -10.90 12.19
C ASN A 143 9.33 -11.01 10.71
N THR A 144 9.95 -12.13 10.35
CA THR A 144 10.36 -12.40 8.97
C THR A 144 9.14 -12.70 8.12
N VAL A 145 9.04 -12.03 6.98
CA VAL A 145 8.04 -12.32 5.95
C VAL A 145 8.76 -12.94 4.77
N ASN A 146 8.18 -13.97 4.16
CA ASN A 146 8.64 -14.43 2.85
C ASN A 146 7.77 -13.77 1.78
N PRO A 147 8.33 -12.88 0.96
CA PRO A 147 7.61 -12.26 -0.14
C PRO A 147 7.32 -13.23 -1.30
N GLY A 148 7.84 -14.46 -1.26
CA GLY A 148 7.94 -15.34 -2.41
C GLY A 148 9.03 -14.88 -3.37
N SER A 149 9.02 -15.41 -4.60
CA SER A 149 9.86 -14.90 -5.69
C SER A 149 9.14 -13.78 -6.43
N CYS A 150 9.76 -12.59 -6.45
CA CYS A 150 9.17 -11.39 -7.05
C CYS A 150 10.11 -10.75 -8.09
N ASN A 151 9.63 -10.52 -9.30
CA ASN A 151 10.29 -9.72 -10.34
C ASN A 151 9.54 -8.39 -10.56
N THR A 152 9.88 -7.60 -11.57
CA THR A 152 9.25 -6.28 -11.76
C THR A 152 7.74 -6.35 -12.00
N GLY A 153 6.95 -5.71 -11.12
CA GLY A 153 5.49 -5.59 -11.25
C GLY A 153 4.71 -6.72 -10.57
N CYS A 154 5.35 -7.53 -9.74
CA CYS A 154 4.73 -8.63 -9.03
C CYS A 154 3.87 -8.17 -7.83
N SER A 155 2.86 -8.97 -7.51
CA SER A 155 2.03 -8.80 -6.30
C SER A 155 2.51 -9.77 -5.22
N VAL A 156 3.07 -9.22 -4.14
CA VAL A 156 3.40 -9.98 -2.93
C VAL A 156 2.13 -10.10 -2.10
N ARG A 157 1.76 -11.33 -1.75
CA ARG A 157 0.58 -11.62 -0.90
C ARG A 157 1.06 -12.25 0.40
N ILE A 158 0.92 -11.54 1.50
CA ILE A 158 1.35 -11.97 2.82
C ILE A 158 0.12 -12.53 3.55
N PRO A 159 0.00 -13.86 3.73
CA PRO A 159 -1.16 -14.45 4.38
C PRO A 159 -1.12 -14.18 5.88
N VAL A 160 -2.22 -13.73 6.44
CA VAL A 160 -2.38 -13.57 7.90
C VAL A 160 -3.65 -14.27 8.35
N VAL A 161 -3.59 -14.91 9.50
CA VAL A 161 -4.76 -15.44 10.22
C VAL A 161 -4.71 -14.99 11.68
N ALA A 162 -5.85 -15.05 12.35
CA ALA A 162 -5.92 -14.82 13.79
C ALA A 162 -6.52 -16.04 14.51
N ARG A 163 -6.13 -16.26 15.76
CA ARG A 163 -6.75 -17.25 16.64
C ARG A 163 -6.77 -16.73 18.07
N TYR A 164 -7.67 -17.27 18.89
CA TYR A 164 -7.65 -17.03 20.33
C TYR A 164 -6.59 -17.88 21.02
N TYR A 165 -6.03 -17.33 22.10
CA TYR A 165 -5.09 -17.99 23.01
C TYR A 165 -5.56 -17.82 24.45
N ALA A 166 -5.77 -18.93 25.16
CA ALA A 166 -6.14 -18.93 26.57
C ALA A 166 -4.94 -18.55 27.43
N ILE A 167 -5.09 -17.49 28.21
CA ILE A 167 -4.11 -17.02 29.19
C ILE A 167 -4.37 -17.69 30.55
N SER A 168 -5.63 -18.03 30.81
CA SER A 168 -6.12 -18.62 32.05
C SER A 168 -6.99 -19.86 31.74
N SER A 169 -7.15 -20.76 32.71
CA SER A 169 -8.17 -21.83 32.66
C SER A 169 -9.59 -21.32 32.94
N ALA A 170 -9.73 -20.11 33.51
CA ALA A 170 -10.99 -19.46 33.81
C ALA A 170 -11.31 -18.40 32.74
N VAL A 171 -11.52 -18.85 31.50
CA VAL A 171 -12.00 -17.96 30.42
C VAL A 171 -13.47 -17.62 30.67
N THR A 172 -13.89 -16.39 30.37
CA THR A 172 -15.31 -15.99 30.42
C THR A 172 -15.84 -15.66 29.02
N THR A 173 -17.15 -15.79 28.84
CA THR A 173 -17.81 -15.44 27.58
C THR A 173 -17.89 -13.92 27.40
N GLY A 174 -17.68 -13.45 26.17
CA GLY A 174 -17.81 -12.04 25.84
C GLY A 174 -17.25 -11.71 24.46
N ALA A 175 -17.18 -10.42 24.13
CA ALA A 175 -16.54 -9.94 22.92
C ALA A 175 -15.02 -10.21 22.97
N GLY A 176 -14.48 -10.76 21.89
CA GLY A 176 -13.07 -11.12 21.73
C GLY A 176 -12.34 -10.25 20.71
N ASN A 177 -12.66 -8.96 20.64
CA ASN A 177 -12.06 -8.06 19.66
C ASN A 177 -10.64 -7.66 20.08
N ALA A 178 -9.70 -7.60 19.14
CA ALA A 178 -8.35 -7.09 19.38
C ALA A 178 -7.89 -6.30 18.15
N THR A 179 -6.98 -5.35 18.36
CA THR A 179 -6.38 -4.53 17.30
C THR A 179 -4.86 -4.60 17.40
N ALA A 180 -4.21 -4.74 16.25
CA ALA A 180 -2.76 -4.65 16.11
C ALA A 180 -2.41 -3.84 14.87
N THR A 181 -1.23 -3.24 14.90
CA THR A 181 -0.66 -2.52 13.76
C THR A 181 0.53 -3.30 13.23
N LEU A 182 0.51 -3.61 11.93
CA LEU A 182 1.61 -4.25 11.24
C LEU A 182 2.41 -3.19 10.48
N ASN A 183 3.67 -3.03 10.85
CA ASN A 183 4.58 -2.06 10.26
C ASN A 183 5.55 -2.78 9.36
N PHE A 184 5.63 -2.37 8.10
CA PHE A 184 6.47 -3.01 7.09
C PHE A 184 7.67 -2.14 6.78
N THR A 185 8.84 -2.76 6.75
CA THR A 185 10.08 -2.14 6.27
C THR A 185 10.55 -2.92 5.04
N PHE A 186 10.85 -2.18 3.97
CA PHE A 186 11.32 -2.71 2.70
C PHE A 186 12.82 -2.44 2.58
N ASN A 187 13.62 -3.49 2.36
CA ASN A 187 15.07 -3.42 2.22
C ASN A 187 15.61 -4.11 0.96
#